data_AF-V9UUD0-F1
#
_entry.id   AF-V9UUD0-F1
#
_cell.length_a   1.000
_cell.length_b   1.000
_cell.length_c   1.000
_cell.angle_alpha   90.00
_cell.angle_beta   90.00
_cell.angle_gamma   90.00
#
_symmetry.space_group_name_H-M   'P 1'
#
loop_
_entity.id
_entity.type
_entity.pdbx_description
1 polymer ?
#
loop_
_entity_poly.entity_id
_entity_poly.type
_entity_poly.pdbx_seq_one_letter_code
_entity_poly.pdbx_strand_id
1 'polypeptide(L)'
;MYLDYLVPSWHEIESRVIALVGYQSGGQFRTSLNEEVASLGLNLRRIEAVRTAFYHAEWQAAHMLRQRFADLDINSIVDELLMVVRQMAMIVAGSTITGGLLGAGVGAFAGGAGTIPFAGAGAAMGLKVSGWILGALGLASIAEFFIEGLPRIGEYYVDGIRFAWEGTCGNEGTGPFCRDDPYAISRATHQIAQGHVEVVLLLLGAIVSYLTRGRGDARVLAQEMAASRKGARLGQWMLKHEEGLKQRPDLQVPERRKGAVGEPQPMQPDRPAGKDKEPSTGKPGSMPLHTVACFKADKLPVSKHGEFERQLKGQQDGLNRLTVEEFLENIANPAKRDPRIAKIARKELYDKLQERIQRDLMKTMSAIEARKLSVKQAKETMSSLAALHNPDLIAGGRDTISDFGDRQVNSSIGTQWKSRVYGLKAAAEKASRSGVGSGLLNVKLHKC
;
A
#
# COMPACT_ATOMS: atom_id res chain seq x y z
N MET A 1 4.41 -12.96 -13.01
CA MET A 1 5.21 -11.87 -13.61
C MET A 1 4.28 -10.96 -14.39
N TYR A 2 3.63 -10.01 -13.72
CA TYR A 2 2.71 -9.01 -14.28
C TYR A 2 2.58 -7.85 -13.27
N LEU A 3 3.70 -7.26 -12.83
CA LEU A 3 3.69 -6.05 -11.98
C LEU A 3 4.39 -4.86 -12.66
N ASP A 4 4.96 -5.06 -13.86
CA ASP A 4 5.71 -4.02 -14.57
C ASP A 4 4.80 -2.87 -15.04
N TYR A 5 3.50 -3.12 -15.25
CA TYR A 5 2.53 -2.07 -15.58
C TYR A 5 2.21 -1.10 -14.41
N LEU A 6 2.63 -1.43 -13.19
CA LEU A 6 2.46 -0.58 -12.01
C LEU A 6 3.63 0.39 -11.81
N VAL A 7 4.77 0.13 -12.46
CA VAL A 7 5.98 0.93 -12.32
C VAL A 7 6.00 1.95 -13.45
N PRO A 8 5.88 3.24 -13.16
CA PRO A 8 5.97 4.24 -14.21
C PRO A 8 7.38 4.37 -14.76
N SER A 9 7.47 4.63 -16.06
CA SER A 9 8.67 5.13 -16.71
C SER A 9 8.81 6.64 -16.51
N TRP A 10 10.05 7.15 -16.60
CA TRP A 10 10.31 8.59 -16.61
C TRP A 10 9.55 9.29 -17.74
N HIS A 11 9.45 8.66 -18.91
CA HIS A 11 8.68 9.18 -20.03
C HIS A 11 7.19 9.36 -19.70
N GLU A 12 6.57 8.42 -18.98
CA GLU A 12 5.18 8.55 -18.54
C GLU A 12 4.98 9.63 -17.47
N ILE A 13 5.97 9.82 -16.58
CA ILE A 13 5.98 10.93 -15.61
C ILE A 13 6.06 12.27 -16.35
N GLU A 14 7.02 12.43 -17.26
CA GLU A 14 7.22 13.62 -18.10
C GLU A 14 5.96 13.93 -18.93
N SER A 15 5.42 12.93 -19.64
CA SER A 15 4.22 13.08 -20.47
C SER A 15 3.01 13.57 -19.69
N ARG A 16 2.87 13.13 -18.43
CA ARG A 16 1.79 13.59 -17.55
C ARG A 16 2.00 15.01 -17.08
N VAL A 17 3.23 15.38 -16.73
CA VAL A 17 3.54 16.77 -16.37
C VAL A 17 3.30 17.69 -17.57
N ILE A 18 3.69 17.29 -18.78
CA ILE A 18 3.37 18.00 -20.02
C ILE A 18 1.84 18.14 -20.18
N ALA A 19 1.08 17.08 -19.96
CA ALA A 19 -0.39 17.13 -20.05
C ALA A 19 -1.05 18.01 -18.96
N LEU A 20 -0.48 18.05 -17.76
CA LEU A 20 -0.97 18.86 -16.64
C LEU A 20 -0.67 20.35 -16.82
N VAL A 21 0.51 20.68 -17.36
CA VAL A 21 0.97 22.05 -17.59
C VAL A 21 0.46 22.62 -18.93
N GLY A 22 0.24 21.75 -19.92
CA GLY A 22 -0.14 22.10 -21.30
C GLY A 22 1.05 22.54 -22.18
N TYR A 23 0.86 22.56 -23.51
CA TYR A 23 1.81 23.16 -24.46
C TYR A 23 1.73 24.69 -24.33
N GLN A 24 2.63 25.29 -23.55
CA GLN A 24 2.64 26.74 -23.31
C GLN A 24 3.55 27.45 -24.31
N SER A 25 2.97 28.30 -25.16
CA SER A 25 3.70 29.23 -26.02
C SER A 25 4.20 30.42 -25.21
N GLY A 26 5.45 30.39 -24.76
CA GLY A 26 6.32 31.57 -24.51
C GLY A 26 5.90 32.67 -23.51
N GLY A 27 4.71 32.65 -22.91
CA GLY A 27 4.26 33.69 -21.98
C GLY A 27 4.36 33.27 -20.51
N GLN A 28 5.01 34.09 -19.68
CA GLN A 28 4.98 33.95 -18.22
C GLN A 28 3.54 34.14 -17.72
N PHE A 29 2.87 33.06 -17.33
CA PHE A 29 1.58 33.15 -16.65
C PHE A 29 1.81 33.37 -15.17
N ARG A 30 1.26 34.47 -14.68
CA ARG A 30 1.08 34.69 -13.26
C ARG A 30 -0.31 34.20 -12.85
N THR A 31 -0.45 33.68 -11.63
CA THR A 31 -1.76 33.32 -11.06
C THR A 31 -2.65 34.57 -10.95
N SER A 32 -3.94 34.41 -10.63
CA SER A 32 -4.81 35.56 -10.31
C SER A 32 -4.32 36.38 -9.10
N LEU A 33 -3.37 35.83 -8.34
CA LEU A 33 -2.66 36.46 -7.22
C LEU A 33 -1.29 37.04 -7.64
N ASN A 34 -1.02 37.10 -8.95
CA ASN A 34 0.21 37.61 -9.55
C ASN A 34 1.47 36.78 -9.21
N GLU A 35 1.33 35.50 -8.85
CA GLU A 35 2.45 34.59 -8.56
C GLU A 35 2.96 33.90 -9.82
N GLU A 36 4.28 33.79 -10.02
CA GLU A 36 4.84 33.11 -11.19
C GLU A 36 4.57 31.61 -11.16
N VAL A 37 3.93 31.08 -12.21
CA VAL A 37 3.74 29.65 -12.41
C VAL A 37 4.99 29.07 -13.09
N ALA A 38 5.48 27.94 -12.58
CA ALA A 38 6.64 27.27 -13.17
C ALA A 38 6.34 26.88 -14.62
N SER A 39 7.21 27.31 -15.55
CA SER A 39 7.08 27.01 -16.96
C SER A 39 7.19 25.50 -17.24
N LEU A 40 6.72 25.04 -18.40
CA LEU A 40 6.97 23.66 -18.84
C LEU A 40 8.47 23.32 -18.86
N GLY A 41 9.33 24.23 -19.34
CA GLY A 41 10.77 24.03 -19.38
C GLY A 41 11.39 23.85 -17.98
N LEU A 42 10.97 24.64 -17.01
CA LEU A 42 11.41 24.50 -15.62
C LEU A 42 10.94 23.17 -15.00
N ASN A 43 9.70 22.76 -15.27
CA ASN A 43 9.20 21.47 -14.79
C ASN A 43 9.96 20.28 -15.41
N LEU A 44 10.30 20.33 -16.70
CA LEU A 44 11.12 19.30 -17.34
C LEU A 44 12.53 19.24 -16.75
N ARG A 45 13.18 20.40 -16.50
CA ARG A 45 14.48 20.45 -15.81
C ARG A 45 14.43 19.86 -14.40
N ARG A 46 13.35 20.12 -13.66
CA ARG A 46 13.14 19.55 -12.32
C ARG A 46 12.98 18.03 -12.37
N ILE A 47 12.23 17.50 -13.34
CA ILE A 47 12.14 16.04 -13.56
C ILE A 47 13.52 15.47 -13.89
N GLU A 48 14.30 16.14 -14.73
CA GLU A 48 15.67 15.72 -15.07
C GLU A 48 16.57 15.68 -13.84
N ALA A 49 16.50 16.69 -12.97
CA ALA A 49 17.26 16.74 -11.73
C ALA A 49 16.89 15.58 -10.79
N VAL A 50 15.59 15.27 -10.66
CA VAL A 50 15.14 14.10 -9.89
C VAL A 50 15.64 12.80 -10.52
N ARG A 51 15.49 12.64 -11.84
CA ARG A 51 15.97 11.46 -12.59
C ARG A 51 17.46 11.23 -12.39
N THR A 52 18.25 12.30 -12.46
CA THR A 52 19.70 12.28 -12.24
C THR A 52 20.03 11.86 -10.80
N ALA A 53 19.32 12.40 -9.81
CA ALA A 53 19.51 12.03 -8.41
C ALA A 53 19.18 10.54 -8.16
N PHE A 54 18.11 10.01 -8.76
CA PHE A 54 17.77 8.59 -8.70
C PHE A 54 18.86 7.70 -9.30
N TYR A 55 19.36 8.07 -10.48
CA TYR A 55 20.44 7.33 -11.14
C TYR A 55 21.70 7.26 -10.27
N HIS A 56 22.14 8.38 -9.69
CA HIS A 56 23.31 8.39 -8.80
C HIS A 56 23.05 7.66 -7.48
N ALA A 57 21.82 7.73 -6.96
CA ALA A 57 21.47 7.10 -5.71
C ALA A 57 21.57 5.57 -5.77
N GLU A 58 21.26 4.96 -6.92
CA GLU A 58 21.43 3.51 -7.13
C GLU A 58 22.90 3.09 -6.97
N TRP A 59 23.83 3.83 -7.58
CA TRP A 59 25.26 3.56 -7.46
C TRP A 59 25.76 3.72 -6.03
N GLN A 60 25.35 4.81 -5.36
CA GLN A 60 25.73 5.08 -3.98
C GLN A 60 25.15 4.03 -3.02
N ALA A 61 23.89 3.64 -3.20
CA ALA A 61 23.26 2.60 -2.40
C ALA A 61 23.93 1.23 -2.62
N ALA A 62 24.29 0.88 -3.87
CA ALA A 62 25.04 -0.33 -4.17
C ALA A 62 26.37 -0.37 -3.41
N HIS A 63 27.12 0.73 -3.43
CA HIS A 63 28.37 0.83 -2.71
C HIS A 63 28.19 0.65 -1.19
N MET A 64 27.20 1.33 -0.60
CA MET A 64 26.89 1.23 0.83
C MET A 64 26.47 -0.19 1.23
N LEU A 65 25.64 -0.86 0.43
CA LEU A 65 25.19 -2.24 0.68
C LEU A 65 26.34 -3.24 0.57
N ARG A 66 27.17 -3.12 -0.48
CA ARG A 66 28.34 -3.99 -0.67
C ARG A 66 29.35 -3.85 0.47
N GLN A 67 29.55 -2.64 0.99
CA GLN A 67 30.41 -2.42 2.16
C GLN A 67 29.79 -3.01 3.43
N ARG A 68 28.50 -2.76 3.66
CA ARG A 68 27.82 -3.17 4.91
C ARG A 68 27.62 -4.69 5.04
N PHE A 69 27.46 -5.38 3.91
CA PHE A 69 27.20 -6.82 3.84
C PHE A 69 28.29 -7.57 3.05
N ALA A 70 29.53 -7.08 3.10
CA ALA A 70 30.68 -7.72 2.46
C ALA A 70 30.91 -9.15 2.96
N ASP A 71 30.59 -9.40 4.23
CA ASP A 71 30.66 -10.70 4.91
C ASP A 71 29.62 -11.71 4.39
N LEU A 72 28.52 -11.26 3.80
CA LEU A 72 27.43 -12.10 3.32
C LEU A 72 27.40 -12.26 1.79
N ASP A 73 28.47 -11.87 1.08
CA ASP A 73 28.55 -11.99 -0.39
C ASP A 73 27.34 -11.37 -1.12
N ILE A 74 26.89 -10.20 -0.64
CA ILE A 74 25.71 -9.51 -1.19
C ILE A 74 25.87 -9.11 -2.66
N ASN A 75 27.12 -9.05 -3.16
CA ASN A 75 27.44 -8.77 -4.57
C ASN A 75 26.65 -9.66 -5.55
N SER A 76 26.33 -10.89 -5.14
CA SER A 76 25.60 -11.85 -5.96
C SER A 76 24.11 -11.54 -6.16
N ILE A 77 23.54 -10.64 -5.34
CA ILE A 77 22.10 -10.27 -5.35
C ILE A 77 21.82 -8.77 -5.26
N VAL A 78 22.84 -7.91 -5.07
CA VAL A 78 22.64 -6.48 -4.82
C VAL A 78 21.96 -5.78 -6.00
N ASP A 79 22.25 -6.20 -7.23
CA ASP A 79 21.64 -5.62 -8.42
C ASP A 79 20.16 -6.00 -8.53
N GLU A 80 19.78 -7.23 -8.16
CA GLU A 80 18.37 -7.66 -8.05
C GLU A 80 17.61 -6.89 -6.99
N LEU A 81 18.22 -6.72 -5.81
CA LEU A 81 17.64 -5.96 -4.71
C LEU A 81 17.41 -4.52 -5.12
N LEU A 82 18.43 -3.85 -5.66
CA LEU A 82 18.32 -2.46 -6.10
C LEU A 82 17.39 -2.30 -7.29
N MET A 83 17.29 -3.27 -8.19
CA MET A 83 16.27 -3.24 -9.24
C MET A 83 14.86 -3.20 -8.65
N VAL A 84 14.59 -3.98 -7.61
CA VAL A 84 13.28 -4.01 -6.92
C VAL A 84 13.04 -2.67 -6.22
N VAL A 85 14.01 -2.20 -5.46
CA VAL A 85 13.89 -0.94 -4.73
C VAL A 85 13.75 0.26 -5.67
N ARG A 86 14.47 0.30 -6.79
CA ARG A 86 14.33 1.30 -7.85
C ARG A 86 12.93 1.34 -8.42
N GLN A 87 12.34 0.19 -8.73
CA GLN A 87 10.97 0.11 -9.26
C GLN A 87 9.95 0.62 -8.25
N MET A 88 10.15 0.33 -6.96
CA MET A 88 9.36 0.92 -5.88
C MET A 88 9.54 2.44 -5.77
N ALA A 89 10.78 2.92 -5.85
CA ALA A 89 11.10 4.33 -5.81
C ALA A 89 10.49 5.08 -7.01
N MET A 90 10.39 4.46 -8.19
CA MET A 90 9.66 4.99 -9.35
C MET A 90 8.16 5.13 -9.09
N ILE A 91 7.54 4.20 -8.35
CA ILE A 91 6.13 4.32 -7.91
C ILE A 91 5.99 5.55 -7.00
N VAL A 92 6.93 5.76 -6.08
CA VAL A 92 6.97 6.95 -5.21
C VAL A 92 7.16 8.23 -6.04
N ALA A 93 8.11 8.26 -6.97
CA ALA A 93 8.39 9.39 -7.85
C ALA A 93 7.16 9.76 -8.70
N GLY A 94 6.55 8.78 -9.37
CA GLY A 94 5.34 9.02 -10.16
C GLY A 94 4.19 9.56 -9.32
N SER A 95 4.00 9.03 -8.10
CA SER A 95 2.95 9.50 -7.19
C SER A 95 3.21 10.93 -6.68
N THR A 96 4.48 11.25 -6.42
CA THR A 96 4.91 12.53 -5.83
C THR A 96 4.97 13.67 -6.85
N ILE A 97 5.45 13.38 -8.07
CA ILE A 97 5.65 14.37 -9.14
C ILE A 97 4.34 14.69 -9.86
N THR A 98 3.52 13.68 -10.17
CA THR A 98 2.29 13.90 -10.97
C THR A 98 1.05 14.14 -10.11
N GLY A 99 1.16 14.13 -8.77
CA GLY A 99 0.03 14.34 -7.85
C GLY A 99 -1.09 13.29 -7.96
N GLY A 100 -0.83 12.15 -8.59
CA GLY A 100 -1.84 11.13 -8.88
C GLY A 100 -1.37 10.03 -9.83
N LEU A 101 -0.98 8.90 -9.24
CA LEU A 101 -1.12 7.50 -9.72
C LEU A 101 -0.97 7.22 -11.22
N LEU A 102 0.19 6.71 -11.61
CA LEU A 102 0.39 5.97 -12.86
C LEU A 102 -0.27 4.58 -12.77
N GLY A 103 -1.17 4.27 -13.70
CA GLY A 103 -1.75 2.93 -13.90
C GLY A 103 -3.20 2.75 -13.41
N ALA A 104 -4.08 2.29 -14.31
CA ALA A 104 -5.45 1.88 -14.04
C ALA A 104 -5.51 0.81 -12.94
N GLY A 105 -5.94 1.16 -11.71
CA GLY A 105 -5.97 0.24 -10.57
C GLY A 105 -6.26 1.02 -9.28
N VAL A 106 -7.50 0.87 -8.82
CA VAL A 106 -8.19 1.45 -7.66
C VAL A 106 -7.27 1.73 -6.46
N GLY A 107 -7.38 2.94 -5.89
CA GLY A 107 -6.83 3.30 -4.58
C GLY A 107 -6.23 4.71 -4.58
N ALA A 108 -7.02 5.70 -4.13
CA ALA A 108 -6.54 7.05 -3.88
C ALA A 108 -5.46 7.01 -2.77
N PHE A 109 -4.27 7.49 -3.10
CA PHE A 109 -3.20 7.74 -2.14
C PHE A 109 -2.57 9.09 -2.46
N ALA A 110 -3.34 10.15 -2.22
CA ALA A 110 -2.86 11.50 -2.01
C ALA A 110 -3.93 12.22 -1.20
N GLY A 111 -3.69 12.35 0.09
CA GLY A 111 -4.27 13.46 0.81
C GLY A 111 -3.39 14.66 0.55
N GLY A 112 -3.90 15.74 -0.02
CA GLY A 112 -3.16 17.00 -0.13
C GLY A 112 -2.90 17.49 -1.55
N ALA A 113 -3.57 18.60 -1.88
CA ALA A 113 -3.11 19.83 -2.56
C ALA A 113 -2.60 19.75 -4.00
N GLY A 114 -3.13 20.67 -4.82
CA GLY A 114 -2.85 20.77 -6.25
C GLY A 114 -1.46 21.29 -6.61
N THR A 115 -1.16 21.19 -7.92
CA THR A 115 -0.15 21.91 -8.75
C THR A 115 1.28 22.08 -8.23
N ILE A 116 1.62 21.53 -7.07
CA ILE A 116 2.96 21.56 -6.49
C ILE A 116 3.31 20.10 -6.17
N PRO A 117 4.44 19.57 -6.68
CA PRO A 117 4.96 18.30 -6.18
C PRO A 117 5.14 18.36 -4.66
N PHE A 118 5.04 17.23 -3.97
CA PHE A 118 5.21 17.09 -2.51
C PHE A 118 4.04 17.42 -1.59
N ALA A 119 2.90 17.93 -2.06
CA ALA A 119 1.86 18.43 -1.13
C ALA A 119 1.02 17.36 -0.39
N GLY A 120 1.35 16.06 -0.53
CA GLY A 120 0.55 14.97 0.02
C GLY A 120 1.29 13.66 0.35
N ALA A 121 2.59 13.71 0.61
CA ALA A 121 3.37 12.51 0.86
C ALA A 121 3.48 12.20 2.36
N GLY A 122 2.95 11.06 2.79
CA GLY A 122 3.23 10.54 4.14
C GLY A 122 2.30 9.42 4.60
N ALA A 123 0.99 9.56 4.44
CA ALA A 123 0.05 8.62 5.08
C ALA A 123 -0.27 7.34 4.28
N ALA A 124 0.12 7.29 3.00
CA ALA A 124 -0.60 6.49 2.00
C ALA A 124 0.29 5.72 1.00
N MET A 125 1.60 5.97 0.96
CA MET A 125 2.51 5.23 0.06
C MET A 125 2.70 3.77 0.46
N GLY A 126 2.58 3.46 1.76
CA GLY A 126 2.95 2.17 2.35
C GLY A 126 2.26 0.94 1.75
N LEU A 127 1.01 1.03 1.30
CA LEU A 127 0.26 -0.13 0.78
C LEU A 127 0.61 -0.50 -0.66
N LYS A 128 0.87 0.48 -1.55
CA LYS A 128 1.29 0.21 -2.94
C LYS A 128 2.74 -0.25 -3.01
N VAL A 129 3.60 0.44 -2.25
CA VAL A 129 5.02 0.13 -2.15
C VAL A 129 5.22 -1.24 -1.51
N SER A 130 4.53 -1.55 -0.40
CA SER A 130 4.61 -2.88 0.23
C SER A 130 4.06 -3.97 -0.67
N GLY A 131 2.86 -3.81 -1.23
CA GLY A 131 2.26 -4.78 -2.12
C GLY A 131 3.11 -5.06 -3.36
N TRP A 132 3.77 -4.02 -3.90
CA TRP A 132 4.67 -4.18 -5.03
C TRP A 132 5.94 -4.95 -4.66
N ILE A 133 6.64 -4.59 -3.57
CA ILE A 133 7.87 -5.31 -3.15
C ILE A 133 7.55 -6.77 -2.79
N LEU A 134 6.48 -6.99 -2.01
CA LEU A 134 6.08 -8.33 -1.59
C LEU A 134 5.69 -9.20 -2.79
N GLY A 135 4.96 -8.63 -3.76
CA GLY A 135 4.61 -9.32 -4.99
C GLY A 135 5.80 -9.55 -5.94
N ALA A 136 6.73 -8.60 -6.02
CA ALA A 136 7.91 -8.69 -6.88
C ALA A 136 8.91 -9.76 -6.42
N LEU A 137 8.96 -10.01 -5.11
CA LEU A 137 9.88 -10.96 -4.48
C LEU A 137 9.20 -12.26 -4.02
N GLY A 138 7.87 -12.36 -4.05
CA GLY A 138 7.14 -13.54 -3.59
C GLY A 138 7.14 -13.70 -2.06
N LEU A 139 7.06 -12.59 -1.32
CA LEU A 139 7.31 -12.52 0.13
C LEU A 139 6.02 -12.45 0.98
N ALA A 140 4.96 -13.13 0.56
CA ALA A 140 3.67 -13.06 1.24
C ALA A 140 3.75 -13.46 2.73
N SER A 141 4.60 -14.43 3.08
CA SER A 141 4.80 -14.91 4.46
C SER A 141 5.48 -13.93 5.41
N ILE A 142 6.21 -12.92 4.89
CA ILE A 142 6.91 -11.92 5.74
C ILE A 142 6.27 -10.53 5.67
N ALA A 143 5.10 -10.41 5.04
CA ALA A 143 4.39 -9.16 4.85
C ALA A 143 4.16 -8.40 6.18
N GLU A 144 3.82 -9.12 7.26
CA GLU A 144 3.59 -8.54 8.59
C GLU A 144 4.83 -7.78 9.10
N PHE A 145 6.03 -8.34 8.92
CA PHE A 145 7.29 -7.75 9.39
C PHE A 145 7.76 -6.57 8.53
N PHE A 146 7.44 -6.61 7.25
CA PHE A 146 7.89 -5.61 6.28
C PHE A 146 7.00 -4.36 6.28
N ILE A 147 5.69 -4.50 6.51
CA ILE A 147 4.74 -3.38 6.39
C ILE A 147 4.94 -2.33 7.48
N GLU A 148 5.37 -2.71 8.69
CA GLU A 148 5.51 -1.79 9.83
C GLU A 148 6.65 -0.78 9.68
N GLY A 149 7.73 -1.11 8.95
CA GLY A 149 8.91 -0.25 8.80
C GLY A 149 8.84 0.77 7.65
N LEU A 150 7.96 0.55 6.68
CA LEU A 150 7.92 1.32 5.43
C LEU A 150 7.56 2.81 5.55
N PRO A 151 6.65 3.26 6.44
CA PRO A 151 6.28 4.68 6.51
C PRO A 151 7.48 5.60 6.75
N ARG A 152 8.41 5.19 7.61
CA ARG A 152 9.65 5.94 7.92
C ARG A 152 10.60 6.03 6.72
N ILE A 153 10.59 5.00 5.87
CA ILE A 153 11.50 4.94 4.72
C ILE A 153 10.98 5.82 3.57
N GLY A 154 9.66 6.01 3.49
CA GLY A 154 9.04 6.88 2.49
C GLY A 154 9.54 8.34 2.55
N GLU A 155 9.88 8.84 3.73
CA GLU A 155 10.37 10.21 3.94
C GLU A 155 11.67 10.48 3.18
N TYR A 156 12.63 9.55 3.18
CA TYR A 156 13.88 9.67 2.42
C TYR A 156 13.66 9.93 0.92
N TYR A 157 12.69 9.24 0.31
CA TYR A 157 12.38 9.43 -1.11
C TYR A 157 11.70 10.77 -1.36
N VAL A 158 10.75 11.15 -0.50
CA VAL A 158 10.02 12.42 -0.63
C VAL A 158 10.99 13.59 -0.49
N ASP A 159 11.83 13.57 0.55
CA ASP A 159 12.82 14.62 0.80
C ASP A 159 13.86 14.67 -0.32
N GLY A 160 14.31 13.52 -0.82
CA GLY A 160 15.23 13.47 -1.95
C GLY A 160 14.65 14.06 -3.23
N ILE A 161 13.43 13.68 -3.59
CA ILE A 161 12.72 14.26 -4.75
C ILE A 161 12.52 15.78 -4.50
N ARG A 162 12.19 16.20 -3.27
CA ARG A 162 12.02 17.60 -2.89
C ARG A 162 13.29 18.43 -3.06
N PHE A 163 14.43 17.93 -2.58
CA PHE A 163 15.71 18.62 -2.73
C PHE A 163 16.09 18.83 -4.21
N ALA A 164 15.92 17.82 -5.06
CA ALA A 164 16.19 17.95 -6.49
C ALA A 164 15.21 18.92 -7.19
N TRP A 165 13.94 18.89 -6.79
CA TRP A 165 12.88 19.69 -7.40
C TRP A 165 12.92 21.16 -7.00
N GLU A 166 13.02 21.46 -5.70
CA GLU A 166 13.09 22.82 -5.18
C GLU A 166 14.45 23.47 -5.48
N GLY A 167 15.52 22.67 -5.56
CA GLY A 167 16.86 23.15 -5.87
C GLY A 167 17.09 23.50 -7.35
N THR A 168 16.18 23.12 -8.25
CA THR A 168 16.23 23.50 -9.67
C THR A 168 15.31 24.71 -9.91
N CYS A 169 15.87 25.81 -10.43
CA CYS A 169 15.13 27.04 -10.66
C CYS A 169 15.47 27.75 -11.97
N GLY A 170 14.53 28.60 -12.42
CA GLY A 170 14.64 29.33 -13.69
C GLY A 170 14.53 28.46 -14.94
N ASN A 171 14.32 29.09 -16.09
CA ASN A 171 14.49 28.45 -17.39
C ASN A 171 15.96 28.60 -17.82
N GLU A 172 16.48 27.66 -18.61
CA GLU A 172 17.82 27.83 -19.19
C GLU A 172 17.92 29.20 -19.90
N GLY A 173 18.92 29.99 -19.51
CA GLY A 173 19.25 31.26 -20.15
C GLY A 173 18.32 32.46 -19.88
N THR A 174 17.31 32.38 -19.01
CA THR A 174 16.40 33.51 -18.74
C THR A 174 16.29 33.84 -17.25
N GLY A 175 17.15 34.74 -16.79
CA GLY A 175 16.98 35.50 -15.54
C GLY A 175 18.20 35.55 -14.61
N PRO A 176 18.73 36.74 -14.24
CA PRO A 176 19.86 36.88 -13.31
C PRO A 176 19.52 36.64 -11.82
N PHE A 177 18.26 36.31 -11.49
CA PHE A 177 17.75 36.32 -10.10
C PHE A 177 17.53 34.94 -9.46
N CYS A 178 17.69 33.83 -10.19
CA CYS A 178 17.69 32.49 -9.59
C CYS A 178 18.75 31.60 -10.23
N ARG A 179 19.57 30.95 -9.39
CA ARG A 179 20.55 29.94 -9.79
C ARG A 179 20.19 28.63 -9.11
N ASP A 180 20.35 27.53 -9.82
CA ASP A 180 20.19 26.21 -9.23
C ASP A 180 21.09 26.07 -8.00
N ASP A 181 20.57 25.42 -6.96
CA ASP A 181 21.38 25.07 -5.80
C ASP A 181 22.43 24.02 -6.23
N PRO A 182 23.74 24.35 -6.14
CA PRO A 182 24.80 23.45 -6.59
C PRO A 182 24.82 22.11 -5.83
N TYR A 183 24.19 22.05 -4.65
CA TYR A 183 24.13 20.84 -3.83
C TYR A 183 22.80 20.09 -3.93
N ALA A 184 21.83 20.56 -4.72
CA ALA A 184 20.49 19.99 -4.79
C ALA A 184 20.52 18.51 -5.17
N ILE A 185 21.18 18.18 -6.29
CA ILE A 185 21.29 16.81 -6.81
C ILE A 185 22.09 15.94 -5.83
N SER A 186 23.17 16.45 -5.23
CA SER A 186 23.98 15.67 -4.28
C SER A 186 23.19 15.34 -3.00
N ARG A 187 22.42 16.30 -2.46
CA ARG A 187 21.56 16.08 -1.28
C ARG A 187 20.43 15.12 -1.59
N ALA A 188 19.80 15.29 -2.74
CA ALA A 188 18.77 14.37 -3.25
C ALA A 188 19.31 12.94 -3.39
N THR A 189 20.48 12.79 -4.03
CA THR A 189 21.17 11.52 -4.23
C THR A 189 21.42 10.82 -2.90
N HIS A 190 21.94 11.54 -1.90
CA HIS A 190 22.22 10.97 -0.59
C HIS A 190 20.95 10.47 0.11
N GLN A 191 19.88 11.28 0.12
CA GLN A 191 18.60 10.91 0.74
C GLN A 191 17.98 9.71 0.05
N ILE A 192 17.92 9.71 -1.29
CA ILE A 192 17.36 8.58 -2.05
C ILE A 192 18.22 7.33 -1.83
N ALA A 193 19.54 7.44 -1.78
CA ALA A 193 20.44 6.31 -1.54
C ALA A 193 20.23 5.71 -0.14
N GLN A 194 20.05 6.55 0.88
CA GLN A 194 19.68 6.10 2.23
C GLN A 194 18.34 5.39 2.22
N GLY A 195 17.32 5.94 1.55
CA GLY A 195 16.04 5.28 1.34
C GLY A 195 16.19 3.90 0.68
N HIS A 196 17.09 3.75 -0.30
CA HIS A 196 17.34 2.45 -0.93
C HIS A 196 17.94 1.44 0.04
N VAL A 197 18.95 1.86 0.81
CA VAL A 197 19.62 1.03 1.82
C VAL A 197 18.62 0.59 2.89
N GLU A 198 17.82 1.51 3.43
CA GLU A 198 16.85 1.21 4.49
C GLU A 198 15.76 0.23 4.03
N VAL A 199 15.31 0.29 2.77
CA VAL A 199 14.36 -0.72 2.25
C VAL A 199 15.01 -2.11 2.21
N VAL A 200 16.27 -2.22 1.80
CA VAL A 200 16.99 -3.49 1.80
C VAL A 200 17.22 -4.00 3.23
N LEU A 201 17.56 -3.12 4.17
CA LEU A 201 17.69 -3.49 5.58
C LEU A 201 16.39 -3.99 6.16
N LEU A 202 15.28 -3.30 5.89
CA LEU A 202 13.95 -3.72 6.34
C LEU A 202 13.56 -5.09 5.74
N LEU A 203 13.89 -5.32 4.47
CA LEU A 203 13.67 -6.58 3.79
C LEU A 203 14.45 -7.73 4.46
N LEU A 204 15.75 -7.53 4.66
CA LEU A 204 16.63 -8.52 5.29
C LEU A 204 16.26 -8.75 6.75
N GLY A 205 15.89 -7.69 7.49
CA GLY A 205 15.42 -7.79 8.87
C GLY A 205 14.08 -8.54 8.99
N ALA A 206 13.18 -8.36 8.02
CA ALA A 206 11.94 -9.13 7.95
C ALA A 206 12.20 -10.62 7.68
N ILE A 207 13.17 -10.94 6.82
CA ILE A 207 13.64 -12.33 6.59
C ILE A 207 14.23 -12.90 7.89
N VAL A 208 15.14 -12.19 8.54
CA VAL A 208 15.75 -12.64 9.81
C VAL A 208 14.68 -12.83 10.89
N SER A 209 13.69 -11.93 10.99
CA SER A 209 12.58 -12.04 11.93
C SER A 209 11.71 -13.28 11.68
N TYR A 210 11.50 -13.63 10.41
CA TYR A 210 10.81 -14.86 10.03
C TYR A 210 11.60 -16.12 10.41
N LEU A 211 12.91 -16.14 10.12
CA LEU A 211 13.80 -17.28 10.39
C LEU A 211 14.05 -17.53 11.88
N THR A 212 13.93 -16.49 12.71
CA THR A 212 14.23 -16.58 14.16
C THR A 212 13.00 -16.80 15.03
N ARG A 213 11.80 -16.40 14.58
CA ARG A 213 10.54 -16.80 15.24
C ARG A 213 10.24 -18.26 14.86
N GLY A 214 9.95 -19.12 15.85
CA GLY A 214 9.82 -20.59 15.73
C GLY A 214 8.75 -21.18 14.79
N ARG A 215 8.34 -20.43 13.75
CA ARG A 215 7.44 -20.83 12.65
C ARG A 215 8.09 -20.80 11.25
N GLY A 216 9.28 -20.22 11.07
CA GLY A 216 9.86 -20.02 9.73
C GLY A 216 10.89 -21.07 9.31
N ASP A 217 10.52 -21.96 8.37
CA ASP A 217 11.49 -22.79 7.65
C ASP A 217 12.05 -21.99 6.47
N ALA A 218 13.37 -21.80 6.44
CA ALA A 218 14.07 -21.06 5.38
C ALA A 218 13.75 -21.63 3.99
N ARG A 219 13.53 -22.95 3.88
CA ARG A 219 13.18 -23.62 2.61
C ARG A 219 11.78 -23.27 2.16
N VAL A 220 10.82 -23.13 3.08
CA VAL A 220 9.45 -22.71 2.77
C VAL A 220 9.46 -21.28 2.25
N LEU A 221 10.16 -20.37 2.93
CA LEU A 221 10.30 -18.99 2.48
C LEU A 221 10.99 -18.91 1.10
N ALA A 222 12.08 -19.64 0.89
CA ALA A 222 12.75 -19.69 -0.41
C ALA A 222 11.85 -20.24 -1.52
N GLN A 223 11.00 -21.23 -1.21
CA GLN A 223 10.03 -21.79 -2.15
C GLN A 223 8.94 -20.77 -2.53
N GLU A 224 8.45 -19.97 -1.58
CA GLU A 224 7.53 -18.87 -1.87
C GLU A 224 8.18 -17.81 -2.77
N MET A 225 9.42 -17.43 -2.45
CA MET A 225 10.17 -16.43 -3.22
C MET A 225 10.48 -16.89 -4.65
N ALA A 226 10.64 -18.19 -4.86
CA ALA A 226 10.85 -18.80 -6.16
C ALA A 226 9.67 -18.60 -7.14
N ALA A 227 8.51 -18.12 -6.67
CA ALA A 227 7.40 -17.69 -7.53
C ALA A 227 7.78 -16.51 -8.47
N SER A 228 8.90 -15.85 -8.22
CA SER A 228 9.47 -14.83 -9.09
C SER A 228 10.95 -15.10 -9.38
N ARG A 229 11.44 -14.73 -10.57
CA ARG A 229 12.86 -14.86 -10.91
C ARG A 229 13.77 -14.06 -9.95
N LYS A 230 13.30 -12.90 -9.50
CA LYS A 230 14.02 -12.01 -8.57
C LYS A 230 14.05 -12.61 -7.15
N GLY A 231 12.89 -13.05 -6.66
CA GLY A 231 12.77 -13.75 -5.38
C GLY A 231 13.54 -15.07 -5.35
N ALA A 232 13.59 -15.83 -6.44
CA ALA A 232 14.35 -17.07 -6.52
C ALA A 232 15.85 -16.87 -6.22
N ARG A 233 16.47 -15.82 -6.80
CA ARG A 233 17.89 -15.49 -6.54
C ARG A 233 18.11 -15.08 -5.08
N LEU A 234 17.24 -14.22 -4.55
CA LEU A 234 17.30 -13.79 -3.15
C LEU A 234 17.07 -14.97 -2.18
N GLY A 235 16.14 -15.88 -2.48
CA GLY A 235 15.86 -17.07 -1.67
C GLY A 235 17.02 -18.06 -1.67
N GLN A 236 17.67 -18.28 -2.82
CA GLN A 236 18.89 -19.09 -2.91
C GLN A 236 20.05 -18.48 -2.11
N TRP A 237 20.25 -17.17 -2.22
CA TRP A 237 21.25 -16.45 -1.44
C TRP A 237 20.95 -16.54 0.06
N MET A 238 19.70 -16.32 0.46
CA MET A 238 19.25 -16.45 1.86
C MET A 238 19.56 -17.84 2.43
N LEU A 239 19.25 -18.92 1.68
CA LEU A 239 19.55 -20.29 2.11
C LEU A 239 21.06 -20.53 2.27
N LYS A 240 21.88 -19.97 1.38
CA LYS A 240 23.34 -20.08 1.45
C LYS A 240 23.93 -19.32 2.65
N HIS A 241 23.30 -18.22 3.04
CA HIS A 241 23.80 -17.29 4.06
C HIS A 241 22.92 -17.25 5.33
N GLU A 242 22.13 -18.29 5.58
CA GLU A 242 21.12 -18.34 6.66
C GLU A 242 21.71 -18.05 8.05
N GLU A 243 22.78 -18.76 8.43
CA GLU A 243 23.40 -18.61 9.74
C GLU A 243 24.08 -17.23 9.90
N GLY A 244 24.71 -16.74 8.83
CA GLY A 244 25.29 -15.39 8.81
C GLY A 244 24.23 -14.30 8.98
N LEU A 245 23.06 -14.45 8.35
CA LEU A 245 21.94 -13.53 8.50
C LEU A 245 21.40 -13.50 9.93
N LYS A 246 21.21 -14.67 10.56
CA LYS A 246 20.70 -14.76 11.95
C LYS A 246 21.64 -14.10 12.96
N GLN A 247 22.95 -14.14 12.73
CA GLN A 247 23.96 -13.62 13.65
C GLN A 247 24.14 -12.09 13.58
N ARG A 248 23.52 -11.40 12.61
CA ARG A 248 23.68 -9.96 12.43
C ARG A 248 22.78 -9.16 13.37
N PRO A 249 23.34 -8.42 14.35
CA PRO A 249 22.54 -7.67 15.32
C PRO A 249 21.83 -6.46 14.68
N ASP A 250 22.36 -5.91 13.58
CA ASP A 250 21.76 -4.78 12.87
C ASP A 250 20.51 -5.15 12.06
N LEU A 251 20.24 -6.45 11.86
CA LEU A 251 19.03 -6.99 11.23
C LEU A 251 18.03 -7.56 12.24
N GLN A 252 18.42 -7.71 13.49
CA GLN A 252 17.54 -8.17 14.56
C GLN A 252 16.72 -6.99 15.07
N VAL A 253 15.41 -7.02 14.84
CA VAL A 253 14.51 -6.03 15.44
C VAL A 253 14.46 -6.28 16.95
N PRO A 254 14.76 -5.29 17.82
CA PRO A 254 14.61 -5.45 19.26
C PRO A 254 13.17 -5.88 19.55
N GLU A 255 13.00 -6.95 20.33
CA GLU A 255 11.70 -7.36 20.83
C GLU A 255 11.06 -6.13 21.50
N ARG A 256 10.04 -5.55 20.86
CA ARG A 256 9.20 -4.55 21.51
C ARG A 256 8.43 -5.28 22.60
N ARG A 257 9.04 -5.38 23.79
CA ARG A 257 8.32 -5.60 25.03
C ARG A 257 7.21 -4.56 25.06
N LYS A 258 5.96 -5.00 24.93
CA LYS A 258 4.81 -4.22 25.38
C LYS A 258 5.05 -3.92 26.87
N GLY A 259 5.46 -2.71 27.20
CA GLY A 259 5.67 -2.30 28.57
C GLY A 259 6.15 -0.86 28.69
N ALA A 260 5.36 -0.07 29.43
CA ALA A 260 5.68 1.22 30.06
C ALA A 260 5.64 2.50 29.21
N VAL A 261 4.44 3.08 29.05
CA VAL A 261 3.97 4.41 29.55
C VAL A 261 2.43 4.29 29.56
N GLY A 262 1.60 4.46 30.59
CA GLY A 262 1.75 5.09 31.89
C GLY A 262 0.56 6.05 32.12
N GLU A 263 -0.70 5.56 32.14
CA GLU A 263 -1.85 6.17 32.84
C GLU A 263 -3.02 5.16 32.99
N PRO A 264 -3.81 5.22 34.09
CA PRO A 264 -4.40 4.04 34.71
C PRO A 264 -5.83 3.70 34.24
N GLN A 265 -6.08 2.41 33.96
CA GLN A 265 -7.41 1.81 34.06
C GLN A 265 -7.39 0.58 34.99
N PRO A 266 -8.48 0.32 35.74
CA PRO A 266 -8.46 -0.51 36.94
C PRO A 266 -8.30 -2.02 36.68
N MET A 267 -7.89 -2.69 37.76
CA MET A 267 -7.42 -4.07 37.93
C MET A 267 -8.20 -5.20 37.24
N GLN A 268 -7.41 -6.24 36.92
CA GLN A 268 -7.70 -7.56 36.33
C GLN A 268 -8.58 -8.48 37.22
N PRO A 269 -8.89 -9.74 36.82
CA PRO A 269 -7.92 -10.82 37.08
C PRO A 269 -7.72 -11.86 35.96
N ASP A 270 -6.44 -12.12 35.68
CA ASP A 270 -5.74 -13.40 35.51
C ASP A 270 -6.35 -14.59 34.72
N ARG A 271 -5.60 -15.05 33.70
CA ARG A 271 -4.99 -16.41 33.67
C ARG A 271 -3.99 -16.60 32.50
N PRO A 272 -3.06 -17.57 32.61
CA PRO A 272 -1.65 -17.42 32.21
C PRO A 272 -1.34 -17.83 30.77
N ALA A 273 -0.20 -17.32 30.31
CA ALA A 273 0.45 -17.71 29.06
C ALA A 273 1.28 -19.01 29.22
N GLY A 274 1.22 -19.86 28.19
CA GLY A 274 2.27 -20.84 27.90
C GLY A 274 1.78 -22.15 27.29
N LYS A 275 1.98 -22.34 25.97
CA LYS A 275 2.75 -23.44 25.36
C LYS A 275 2.54 -23.51 23.84
N ASP A 276 3.67 -23.60 23.14
CA ASP A 276 3.80 -23.77 21.70
C ASP A 276 3.58 -25.24 21.25
N LYS A 277 3.28 -25.36 19.95
CA LYS A 277 3.34 -26.54 19.05
C LYS A 277 2.15 -27.51 19.06
N GLU A 278 1.18 -27.24 18.17
CA GLU A 278 0.45 -28.23 17.34
C GLU A 278 -0.40 -27.50 16.27
N PRO A 279 -0.81 -28.15 15.15
CA PRO A 279 -1.49 -27.47 14.04
C PRO A 279 -2.77 -26.84 14.56
N SER A 280 -3.12 -25.64 14.08
CA SER A 280 -4.23 -24.84 14.62
C SER A 280 -5.59 -25.53 14.45
N THR A 281 -5.89 -26.49 15.33
CA THR A 281 -7.24 -26.73 15.79
C THR A 281 -7.69 -25.43 16.42
N GLY A 282 -8.80 -24.87 15.92
CA GLY A 282 -9.27 -23.52 16.22
C GLY A 282 -9.28 -23.21 17.72
N LYS A 283 -9.23 -21.92 18.05
CA LYS A 283 -9.40 -21.43 19.43
C LYS A 283 -10.49 -22.25 20.14
N PRO A 284 -10.31 -22.71 21.39
CA PRO A 284 -11.31 -23.48 22.10
C PRO A 284 -12.66 -22.76 22.03
N GLY A 285 -13.68 -23.44 21.48
CA GLY A 285 -15.00 -22.86 21.29
C GLY A 285 -15.20 -22.05 20.00
N SER A 286 -14.36 -22.16 18.98
CA SER A 286 -14.62 -21.59 17.63
C SER A 286 -14.96 -22.68 16.61
N MET A 287 -15.68 -22.30 15.54
CA MET A 287 -16.01 -23.22 14.46
C MET A 287 -14.73 -23.86 13.87
N PRO A 288 -14.74 -25.15 13.50
CA PRO A 288 -13.65 -25.71 12.69
C PRO A 288 -13.45 -24.90 11.41
N LEU A 289 -12.20 -24.76 10.97
CA LEU A 289 -11.88 -23.96 9.79
C LEU A 289 -12.69 -24.43 8.57
N HIS A 290 -13.53 -23.56 8.04
CA HIS A 290 -14.27 -23.80 6.82
C HIS A 290 -13.68 -22.96 5.68
N THR A 291 -13.16 -23.62 4.65
CA THR A 291 -12.69 -22.94 3.44
C THR A 291 -13.83 -22.87 2.44
N VAL A 292 -14.30 -21.66 2.15
CA VAL A 292 -15.36 -21.43 1.16
C VAL A 292 -14.78 -21.63 -0.25
N ALA A 293 -15.61 -22.09 -1.19
CA ALA A 293 -15.21 -22.21 -2.59
C ALA A 293 -14.61 -20.90 -3.12
N CYS A 294 -13.49 -21.00 -3.84
CA CYS A 294 -12.71 -19.85 -4.30
C CYS A 294 -13.56 -18.83 -5.08
N PHE A 295 -13.20 -17.55 -5.01
CA PHE A 295 -13.86 -16.47 -5.73
C PHE A 295 -13.11 -16.13 -7.01
N LYS A 296 -13.80 -16.16 -8.16
CA LYS A 296 -13.21 -15.92 -9.48
C LYS A 296 -13.04 -14.42 -9.72
N ALA A 297 -11.84 -14.02 -10.14
CA ALA A 297 -11.52 -12.67 -10.61
C ALA A 297 -11.26 -12.61 -12.13
N ASP A 298 -11.61 -13.68 -12.85
CA ASP A 298 -11.40 -13.88 -14.29
C ASP A 298 -12.05 -12.79 -15.16
N LYS A 299 -13.22 -12.29 -14.75
CA LYS A 299 -13.94 -11.21 -15.44
C LYS A 299 -13.43 -9.80 -15.10
N LEU A 300 -12.40 -9.69 -14.27
CA LEU A 300 -11.82 -8.41 -13.87
C LEU A 300 -10.43 -8.24 -14.49
N PRO A 301 -10.06 -7.02 -14.91
CA PRO A 301 -8.68 -6.75 -15.32
C PRO A 301 -7.72 -7.07 -14.17
N VAL A 302 -6.52 -7.55 -14.50
CA VAL A 302 -5.49 -7.95 -13.53
C VAL A 302 -5.19 -6.82 -12.54
N SER A 303 -5.28 -5.57 -12.99
CA SER A 303 -5.08 -4.41 -12.13
C SER A 303 -6.10 -4.23 -11.00
N LYS A 304 -7.21 -4.95 -11.04
CA LYS A 304 -8.23 -5.01 -9.97
C LYS A 304 -8.08 -6.23 -9.07
N HIS A 305 -7.12 -7.12 -9.30
CA HIS A 305 -6.98 -8.33 -8.47
C HIS A 305 -6.55 -8.02 -7.04
N GLY A 306 -5.68 -7.01 -6.84
CA GLY A 306 -5.33 -6.55 -5.48
C GLY A 306 -6.53 -5.94 -4.74
N GLU A 307 -7.36 -5.15 -5.43
CA GLU A 307 -8.62 -4.63 -4.89
C GLU A 307 -9.61 -5.76 -4.56
N PHE A 308 -9.67 -6.78 -5.40
CA PHE A 308 -10.48 -7.98 -5.20
C PHE A 308 -10.06 -8.74 -3.95
N GLU A 309 -8.77 -8.97 -3.76
CA GLU A 309 -8.25 -9.63 -2.55
C GLU A 309 -8.47 -8.77 -1.30
N ARG A 310 -8.32 -7.44 -1.37
CA ARG A 310 -8.63 -6.54 -0.24
C ARG A 310 -10.10 -6.64 0.16
N GLN A 311 -11.02 -6.51 -0.80
CA GLN A 311 -12.46 -6.60 -0.51
C GLN A 311 -12.84 -7.99 -0.01
N LEU A 312 -12.27 -9.06 -0.58
CA LEU A 312 -12.51 -10.43 -0.13
C LEU A 312 -11.98 -10.68 1.28
N LYS A 313 -10.86 -10.06 1.65
CA LYS A 313 -10.35 -10.07 3.02
C LYS A 313 -11.29 -9.32 3.97
N GLY A 314 -11.83 -8.16 3.56
CA GLY A 314 -12.83 -7.43 4.35
C GLY A 314 -14.08 -8.28 4.63
N GLN A 315 -14.52 -9.06 3.65
CA GLN A 315 -15.61 -10.04 3.80
C GLN A 315 -15.26 -11.14 4.80
N GLN A 316 -14.07 -11.74 4.68
CA GLN A 316 -13.60 -12.79 5.59
C GLN A 316 -13.49 -12.29 7.03
N ASP A 317 -12.89 -11.12 7.22
CA ASP A 317 -12.70 -10.52 8.55
C ASP A 317 -14.06 -10.14 9.16
N GLY A 318 -15.02 -9.71 8.34
CA GLY A 318 -16.40 -9.48 8.75
C GLY A 318 -17.10 -10.75 9.22
N LEU A 319 -17.00 -11.84 8.46
CA LEU A 319 -17.55 -13.16 8.84
C LEU A 319 -16.94 -13.65 10.16
N ASN A 320 -15.62 -13.59 10.31
CA ASN A 320 -14.91 -14.10 11.49
C ASN A 320 -15.11 -13.26 12.75
N ARG A 321 -15.87 -12.16 12.68
CA ARG A 321 -16.34 -11.39 13.84
C ARG A 321 -17.73 -11.82 14.32
N LEU A 322 -18.45 -12.61 13.53
CA LEU A 322 -19.76 -13.14 13.91
C LEU A 322 -19.59 -14.46 14.65
N THR A 323 -20.47 -14.71 15.63
CA THR A 323 -20.66 -16.07 16.14
C THR A 323 -21.40 -16.94 15.13
N VAL A 324 -21.34 -18.26 15.33
CA VAL A 324 -22.11 -19.23 14.54
C VAL A 324 -23.61 -18.92 14.63
N GLU A 325 -24.12 -18.63 15.83
CA GLU A 325 -25.52 -18.25 16.06
C GLU A 325 -25.89 -16.92 15.37
N GLU A 326 -25.07 -15.87 15.52
CA GLU A 326 -25.31 -14.58 14.86
C GLU A 326 -25.34 -14.72 13.34
N PHE A 327 -24.43 -15.51 12.77
CA PHE A 327 -24.42 -15.76 11.33
C PHE A 327 -25.67 -16.52 10.87
N LEU A 328 -26.06 -17.60 11.57
CA LEU A 328 -27.26 -18.36 11.21
C LEU A 328 -28.52 -17.51 11.33
N GLU A 329 -28.61 -16.68 12.37
CA GLU A 329 -29.71 -15.73 12.57
C GLU A 329 -29.75 -14.69 11.44
N ASN A 330 -28.62 -14.09 11.07
CA ASN A 330 -28.55 -13.12 9.97
C ASN A 330 -28.90 -13.75 8.61
N ILE A 331 -28.62 -15.04 8.41
CA ILE A 331 -28.99 -15.76 7.18
C ILE A 331 -30.49 -16.11 7.18
N ALA A 332 -31.06 -16.48 8.34
CA ALA A 332 -32.48 -16.77 8.49
C ALA A 332 -33.33 -15.50 8.39
N ASN A 333 -32.82 -14.39 8.94
CA ASN A 333 -33.46 -13.08 8.99
C ASN A 333 -32.56 -12.01 8.36
N PRO A 334 -32.39 -11.99 7.03
CA PRO A 334 -31.51 -11.04 6.37
C PRO A 334 -31.89 -9.59 6.64
N ALA A 335 -30.90 -8.77 6.98
CA ALA A 335 -31.10 -7.35 7.15
C ALA A 335 -31.71 -6.74 5.88
N LYS A 336 -32.85 -6.05 6.04
CA LYS A 336 -33.47 -5.33 4.93
C LYS A 336 -32.58 -4.14 4.57
N ARG A 337 -32.11 -4.12 3.32
CA ARG A 337 -31.32 -3.02 2.78
C ARG A 337 -32.15 -1.73 2.77
N ASP A 338 -31.70 -0.72 3.50
CA ASP A 338 -32.13 0.66 3.41
C ASP A 338 -31.18 1.44 2.49
N PRO A 339 -31.63 1.83 1.28
CA PRO A 339 -30.82 2.62 0.35
C PRO A 339 -30.30 3.94 0.95
N ARG A 340 -30.96 4.47 1.99
CA ARG A 340 -30.56 5.71 2.67
C ARG A 340 -29.23 5.57 3.38
N ILE A 341 -28.92 4.41 3.95
CA ILE A 341 -27.66 4.18 4.69
C ILE A 341 -26.46 4.33 3.74
N ALA A 342 -26.50 3.65 2.60
CA ALA A 342 -25.47 3.79 1.56
C ALA A 342 -25.43 5.21 0.99
N LYS A 343 -26.59 5.88 0.82
CA LYS A 343 -26.66 7.26 0.31
C LYS A 343 -26.02 8.26 1.28
N ILE A 344 -26.28 8.14 2.57
CA ILE A 344 -25.71 8.98 3.63
C ILE A 344 -24.19 8.78 3.69
N ALA A 345 -23.72 7.54 3.81
CA ALA A 345 -22.29 7.24 3.85
C ALA A 345 -21.55 7.77 2.60
N ARG A 346 -22.15 7.61 1.41
CA ARG A 346 -21.59 8.16 0.17
C ARG A 346 -21.59 9.69 0.16
N LYS A 347 -22.63 10.34 0.69
CA LYS A 347 -22.68 11.79 0.80
C LYS A 347 -21.59 12.30 1.75
N GLU A 348 -21.43 11.68 2.91
CA GLU A 348 -20.38 12.03 3.86
C GLU A 348 -18.97 11.87 3.27
N LEU A 349 -18.72 10.77 2.54
CA LEU A 349 -17.46 10.59 1.84
C LEU A 349 -17.28 11.66 0.75
N TYR A 350 -18.33 11.95 -0.03
CA TYR A 350 -18.30 13.00 -1.04
C TYR A 350 -18.00 14.37 -0.43
N ASP A 351 -18.67 14.76 0.66
CA ASP A 351 -18.49 16.06 1.31
C ASP A 351 -17.06 16.18 1.86
N LYS A 352 -16.55 15.12 2.52
CA LYS A 352 -15.15 15.05 2.98
C LYS A 352 -14.15 15.16 1.84
N LEU A 353 -14.39 14.46 0.72
CA LEU A 353 -13.54 14.52 -0.47
C LEU A 353 -13.57 15.93 -1.08
N GLN A 354 -14.75 16.49 -1.30
CA GLN A 354 -14.93 17.82 -1.87
C GLN A 354 -14.26 18.87 -0.99
N GLU A 355 -14.51 18.86 0.32
CA GLU A 355 -13.93 19.83 1.26
C GLU A 355 -12.41 19.73 1.27
N ARG A 356 -11.87 18.50 1.32
CA ARG A 356 -10.42 18.26 1.26
C ARG A 356 -9.83 18.81 -0.04
N ILE A 357 -10.37 18.38 -1.18
CA ILE A 357 -9.92 18.83 -2.50
C ILE A 357 -10.06 20.35 -2.64
N GLN A 358 -11.14 20.95 -2.14
CA GLN A 358 -11.35 22.39 -2.20
C GLN A 358 -10.32 23.15 -1.38
N ARG A 359 -10.09 22.75 -0.12
CA ARG A 359 -9.05 23.33 0.74
C ARG A 359 -7.68 23.27 0.10
N ASP A 360 -7.46 22.19 -0.64
CA ASP A 360 -6.23 21.87 -1.32
C ASP A 360 -6.01 22.67 -2.61
N LEU A 361 -7.08 22.94 -3.37
CA LEU A 361 -7.06 23.80 -4.54
C LEU A 361 -7.02 25.29 -4.18
N MET A 362 -7.68 25.71 -3.10
CA MET A 362 -7.67 27.11 -2.62
C MET A 362 -6.26 27.64 -2.28
N LYS A 363 -5.28 26.76 -2.14
CA LYS A 363 -3.86 27.12 -1.96
C LYS A 363 -3.23 27.68 -3.24
N THR A 364 -3.80 27.41 -4.42
CA THR A 364 -3.17 27.70 -5.72
C THR A 364 -4.11 28.37 -6.72
N MET A 365 -5.40 28.51 -6.41
CA MET A 365 -6.39 29.18 -7.26
C MET A 365 -7.50 29.86 -6.45
N SER A 366 -8.34 30.63 -7.12
CA SER A 366 -9.45 31.34 -6.49
C SER A 366 -10.46 30.39 -5.81
N ALA A 367 -11.13 30.85 -4.75
CA ALA A 367 -12.12 30.06 -4.03
C ALA A 367 -13.28 29.56 -4.92
N ILE A 368 -13.64 30.33 -5.95
CA ILE A 368 -14.69 29.99 -6.92
C ILE A 368 -14.24 28.82 -7.81
N GLU A 369 -13.02 28.90 -8.35
CA GLU A 369 -12.46 27.84 -9.22
C GLU A 369 -12.17 26.57 -8.44
N ALA A 370 -11.59 26.70 -7.24
CA ALA A 370 -11.31 25.59 -6.33
C ALA A 370 -12.59 24.81 -5.99
N ARG A 371 -13.69 25.53 -5.71
CA ARG A 371 -14.99 24.90 -5.46
C ARG A 371 -15.54 24.18 -6.70
N LYS A 372 -15.40 24.77 -7.90
CA LYS A 372 -15.88 24.16 -9.15
C LYS A 372 -15.13 22.86 -9.45
N LEU A 373 -13.80 22.88 -9.34
CA LEU A 373 -12.96 21.71 -9.61
C LEU A 373 -13.09 20.63 -8.53
N SER A 374 -13.22 21.01 -7.25
CA SER A 374 -13.39 20.04 -6.16
C SER A 374 -14.67 19.23 -6.30
N VAL A 375 -15.78 19.88 -6.68
CA VAL A 375 -17.05 19.21 -6.99
C VAL A 375 -16.88 18.20 -8.12
N LYS A 376 -16.14 18.57 -9.19
CA LYS A 376 -15.91 17.67 -10.33
C LYS A 376 -15.08 16.45 -9.93
N GLN A 377 -13.93 16.66 -9.28
CA GLN A 377 -13.02 15.59 -8.88
C GLN A 377 -13.63 14.65 -7.82
N ALA A 378 -14.39 15.19 -6.87
CA ALA A 378 -15.11 14.39 -5.89
C ALA A 378 -16.18 13.51 -6.57
N LYS A 379 -16.93 14.04 -7.55
CA LYS A 379 -17.91 13.26 -8.33
C LYS A 379 -17.24 12.14 -9.13
N GLU A 380 -16.13 12.43 -9.81
CA GLU A 380 -15.37 11.46 -10.60
C GLU A 380 -14.84 10.33 -9.71
N THR A 381 -14.25 10.67 -8.55
CA THR A 381 -13.78 9.68 -7.57
C THR A 381 -14.92 8.80 -7.08
N MET A 382 -16.02 9.41 -6.63
CA MET A 382 -17.19 8.70 -6.12
C MET A 382 -17.87 7.80 -7.16
N SER A 383 -17.73 8.08 -8.46
CA SER A 383 -18.33 7.26 -9.53
C SER A 383 -17.74 5.84 -9.60
N SER A 384 -16.48 5.68 -9.17
CA SER A 384 -15.76 4.41 -9.18
C SER A 384 -16.03 3.56 -7.93
N LEU A 385 -16.43 4.19 -6.83
CA LEU A 385 -16.57 3.56 -5.53
C LEU A 385 -18.00 3.03 -5.28
N ALA A 386 -18.09 1.97 -4.49
CA ALA A 386 -19.30 1.47 -3.85
C ALA A 386 -19.11 1.50 -2.32
N ALA A 387 -20.20 1.75 -1.60
CA ALA A 387 -20.24 1.52 -0.16
C ALA A 387 -20.31 0.00 0.08
N LEU A 388 -19.45 -0.51 0.97
CA LEU A 388 -19.26 -1.93 1.18
C LEU A 388 -19.88 -2.39 2.51
N HIS A 389 -20.55 -3.54 2.47
CA HIS A 389 -20.96 -4.29 3.64
C HIS A 389 -19.93 -5.41 3.88
N ASN A 390 -19.37 -5.49 5.08
CA ASN A 390 -18.40 -6.52 5.47
C ASN A 390 -18.89 -7.26 6.74
N PRO A 391 -19.48 -8.46 6.61
CA PRO A 391 -19.70 -9.19 5.37
C PRO A 391 -20.87 -8.64 4.55
N ASP A 392 -21.01 -9.10 3.31
CA ASP A 392 -22.12 -8.81 2.39
C ASP A 392 -23.44 -9.21 3.05
N LEU A 393 -24.53 -8.48 2.75
CA LEU A 393 -25.85 -8.80 3.28
C LEU A 393 -26.30 -10.23 2.92
N ILE A 394 -25.93 -10.72 1.72
CA ILE A 394 -26.19 -12.11 1.30
C ILE A 394 -25.42 -13.12 2.17
N ALA A 395 -24.27 -12.71 2.70
CA ALA A 395 -23.40 -13.52 3.54
C ALA A 395 -23.60 -13.27 5.04
N GLY A 396 -24.78 -12.79 5.45
CA GLY A 396 -25.10 -12.55 6.87
C GLY A 396 -24.58 -11.22 7.42
N GLY A 397 -24.31 -10.26 6.54
CA GLY A 397 -23.95 -8.89 6.91
C GLY A 397 -25.11 -8.09 7.50
N ARG A 398 -24.77 -7.09 8.32
CA ARG A 398 -25.70 -6.05 8.77
C ARG A 398 -25.72 -4.91 7.77
N ASP A 399 -26.84 -4.17 7.70
CA ASP A 399 -26.97 -3.00 6.83
C ASP A 399 -26.25 -1.76 7.38
N THR A 400 -24.93 -1.89 7.51
CA THR A 400 -24.00 -0.86 7.97
C THR A 400 -22.83 -0.78 7.01
N ILE A 401 -22.43 0.43 6.61
CA ILE A 401 -21.29 0.62 5.72
C ILE A 401 -20.00 0.48 6.50
N SER A 402 -19.15 -0.46 6.10
CA SER A 402 -17.88 -0.76 6.77
C SER A 402 -16.68 -0.13 6.07
N ASP A 403 -16.78 0.08 4.75
CA ASP A 403 -15.69 0.58 3.92
C ASP A 403 -16.23 1.09 2.56
N PHE A 404 -15.34 1.63 1.72
CA PHE A 404 -15.59 1.92 0.31
C PHE A 404 -14.57 1.22 -0.58
N GLY A 405 -15.00 0.73 -1.73
CA GLY A 405 -14.10 0.09 -2.69
C GLY A 405 -14.64 0.10 -4.10
N ASP A 406 -13.88 -0.43 -5.06
CA ASP A 406 -14.29 -0.47 -6.46
C ASP A 406 -15.64 -1.16 -6.66
N ARG A 407 -16.53 -0.46 -7.37
CA ARG A 407 -17.90 -0.92 -7.61
C ARG A 407 -17.97 -2.19 -8.45
N GLN A 408 -17.06 -2.38 -9.41
CA GLN A 408 -17.06 -3.56 -10.27
C GLN A 408 -16.53 -4.78 -9.51
N VAL A 409 -15.50 -4.59 -8.68
CA VAL A 409 -15.01 -5.63 -7.76
C VAL A 409 -16.10 -6.05 -6.79
N ASN A 410 -16.74 -5.09 -6.14
CA ASN A 410 -17.82 -5.38 -5.19
C ASN A 410 -18.97 -6.15 -5.85
N SER A 411 -19.36 -5.75 -7.06
CA SER A 411 -20.38 -6.48 -7.83
C SER A 411 -19.94 -7.91 -8.20
N SER A 412 -18.66 -8.11 -8.53
CA SER A 412 -18.11 -9.44 -8.85
C SER A 412 -18.12 -10.37 -7.63
N ILE A 413 -17.76 -9.86 -6.44
CA ILE A 413 -17.79 -10.63 -5.19
C ILE A 413 -19.24 -10.91 -4.78
N GLY A 414 -20.10 -9.88 -4.81
CA GLY A 414 -21.51 -9.98 -4.42
C GLY A 414 -22.31 -11.02 -5.21
N THR A 415 -22.11 -11.09 -6.54
CA THR A 415 -22.79 -12.10 -7.38
C THR A 415 -22.37 -13.52 -7.05
N GLN A 416 -21.14 -13.70 -6.57
CA GLN A 416 -20.56 -15.00 -6.24
C GLN A 416 -21.00 -15.55 -4.88
N TRP A 417 -21.50 -14.70 -3.98
CA TRP A 417 -22.03 -15.12 -2.69
C TRP A 417 -23.23 -16.06 -2.80
N LYS A 418 -24.09 -15.87 -3.81
CA LYS A 418 -25.30 -16.66 -4.02
C LYS A 418 -25.06 -18.16 -4.00
N SER A 419 -23.98 -18.65 -4.64
CA SER A 419 -23.66 -20.08 -4.66
C SER A 419 -22.78 -20.54 -3.50
N ARG A 420 -22.04 -19.61 -2.86
CA ARG A 420 -21.02 -19.92 -1.85
C ARG A 420 -21.56 -19.95 -0.43
N VAL A 421 -22.60 -19.16 -0.16
CA VAL A 421 -23.18 -19.05 1.19
C VAL A 421 -23.78 -20.37 1.69
N TYR A 422 -24.28 -21.23 0.79
CA TYR A 422 -24.87 -22.52 1.18
C TYR A 422 -23.88 -23.46 1.88
N GLY A 423 -22.65 -23.55 1.37
CA GLY A 423 -21.61 -24.38 1.98
C GLY A 423 -21.23 -23.88 3.37
N LEU A 424 -21.12 -22.56 3.51
CA LEU A 424 -20.84 -21.91 4.80
C LEU A 424 -21.99 -22.11 5.79
N LYS A 425 -23.24 -21.97 5.35
CA LYS A 425 -24.44 -22.22 6.18
C LYS A 425 -24.45 -23.65 6.71
N ALA A 426 -24.22 -24.64 5.87
CA ALA A 426 -24.18 -26.04 6.29
C ALA A 426 -23.07 -26.30 7.34
N ALA A 427 -21.91 -25.66 7.17
CA ALA A 427 -20.82 -25.76 8.15
C ALA A 427 -21.19 -25.13 9.51
N ALA A 428 -21.83 -23.96 9.48
CA ALA A 428 -22.31 -23.27 10.67
C ALA A 428 -23.42 -24.06 11.39
N GLU A 429 -24.40 -24.61 10.67
CA GLU A 429 -25.45 -25.47 11.26
C GLU A 429 -24.86 -26.71 11.94
N LYS A 430 -23.83 -27.33 11.32
CA LYS A 430 -23.13 -28.46 11.93
C LYS A 430 -22.41 -28.05 13.22
N ALA A 431 -21.71 -26.92 13.21
CA ALA A 431 -21.00 -26.40 14.37
C ALA A 431 -21.95 -26.04 15.53
N SER A 432 -23.10 -25.44 15.21
CA SER A 432 -24.15 -25.15 16.19
C SER A 432 -24.67 -26.42 16.86
N ARG A 433 -25.00 -27.47 16.09
CA ARG A 433 -25.43 -28.79 16.63
C ARG A 433 -24.36 -29.48 17.48
N SER A 434 -23.08 -29.17 17.26
CA SER A 434 -21.96 -29.67 18.06
C SER A 434 -21.65 -28.83 19.31
N GLY A 435 -22.51 -27.87 19.67
CA GLY A 435 -22.34 -27.05 20.87
C GLY A 435 -21.40 -25.85 20.71
N VAL A 436 -21.06 -25.46 19.47
CA VAL A 436 -20.16 -24.33 19.15
C VAL A 436 -20.96 -23.09 18.70
N GLY A 437 -22.22 -22.97 19.10
CA GLY A 437 -23.11 -21.89 18.65
C GLY A 437 -22.66 -20.48 19.06
N SER A 438 -22.23 -20.33 20.32
CA SER A 438 -21.65 -19.07 20.85
C SER A 438 -20.23 -18.79 20.36
N GLY A 439 -19.65 -19.72 19.62
CA GLY A 439 -18.30 -19.63 19.06
C GLY A 439 -18.21 -18.74 17.83
N LEU A 440 -17.06 -18.09 17.63
CA LEU A 440 -16.80 -17.34 16.40
C LEU A 440 -16.74 -18.26 15.18
N LEU A 441 -17.19 -17.73 14.04
CA LEU A 441 -16.89 -18.30 12.75
C LEU A 441 -15.38 -18.34 12.50
N ASN A 442 -14.96 -19.37 11.77
CA ASN A 442 -13.59 -19.57 11.33
C ASN A 442 -13.59 -19.90 9.83
N VAL A 443 -13.61 -18.85 9.03
CA VAL A 443 -13.82 -18.91 7.59
C VAL A 443 -12.56 -18.44 6.87
N LYS A 444 -12.21 -19.16 5.80
CA LYS A 444 -11.20 -18.75 4.84
C LYS A 444 -11.84 -18.49 3.48
N LEU A 445 -11.71 -17.27 3.00
CA LEU A 445 -12.05 -16.86 1.63
C LEU A 445 -10.75 -16.70 0.84
N HIS A 446 -10.78 -17.08 -0.43
CA HIS A 446 -9.61 -16.95 -1.29
C HIS A 446 -10.04 -16.78 -2.75
N LYS A 447 -9.18 -16.13 -3.52
CA LYS A 447 -9.31 -16.00 -4.97
C LYS A 447 -9.04 -17.36 -5.63
N CYS A 448 -9.72 -17.66 -6.73
CA CYS A 448 -9.21 -18.63 -7.71
C CYS A 448 -8.01 -17.97 -8.44
#